data_AF-A0A0Q3RCD6-F1
#
_entry.id   AF-A0A0Q3RCD6-F1
#
_cell.length_a   1.000
_cell.length_b   1.000
_cell.length_c   1.000
_cell.angle_alpha   90.00
_cell.angle_beta   90.00
_cell.angle_gamma   90.00
#
_symmetry.space_group_name_H-M   'P 1'
#
loop_
_entity.id
_entity.type
_entity.pdbx_description
1 polymer ?
#
loop_
_entity_poly.entity_id
_entity_poly.type
_entity_poly.pdbx_seq_one_letter_code
_entity_poly.pdbx_strand_id
1 'polypeptide(L)' 'MPAQGQDFSSYLCDGLHLSPKGNSFLAAQLWSRLEKKLSALPFLLPYWRDVDHTHPEATLLPDALQ' A
#
# COMPACT_ATOMS: atom_id res chain seq x y z
N MET A 1 -15.32 37.52 -4.67
CA MET A 1 -15.69 36.28 -5.37
C MET A 1 -15.22 35.13 -4.49
N PRO A 2 -16.09 34.31 -3.88
CA PRO A 2 -15.60 33.14 -3.14
C PRO A 2 -14.86 32.25 -4.15
N ALA A 3 -13.69 31.75 -3.77
CA ALA A 3 -12.97 30.76 -4.55
C ALA A 3 -13.97 29.64 -4.88
N GLN A 4 -14.07 29.25 -6.15
CA GLN A 4 -14.78 28.04 -6.56
C GLN A 4 -13.95 26.86 -6.03
N GLY A 5 -14.03 26.68 -4.71
CA GLY A 5 -13.26 25.73 -3.94
C GLY A 5 -13.76 24.36 -4.30
N GLN A 6 -12.84 23.54 -4.80
CA GLN A 6 -13.11 22.15 -5.14
C GLN A 6 -13.78 21.47 -3.94
N ASP A 7 -14.98 20.91 -4.15
CA ASP A 7 -15.74 20.27 -3.09
C ASP A 7 -15.10 18.91 -2.75
N PHE A 8 -14.49 18.85 -1.57
CA PHE A 8 -13.86 17.63 -1.06
C PHE A 8 -14.75 16.83 -0.11
N SER A 9 -15.97 17.29 0.17
CA SER A 9 -16.87 16.64 1.13
C SER A 9 -17.10 15.17 0.78
N SER A 10 -17.23 14.84 -0.52
CA SER A 10 -17.40 13.46 -1.00
C SER A 10 -16.23 12.51 -0.71
N TYR A 11 -15.04 13.03 -0.39
CA TYR A 11 -13.88 12.23 0.00
C TYR A 11 -13.84 11.93 1.51
N LEU A 12 -14.78 12.47 2.29
CA LEU A 12 -14.86 12.28 3.75
C LEU A 12 -16.20 11.62 4.13
N CYS A 13 -16.20 10.74 5.12
CA CYS A 13 -17.40 10.07 5.63
C CYS A 13 -18.20 10.97 6.58
N ASP A 14 -17.49 11.63 7.49
CA ASP A 14 -18.03 12.38 8.64
C ASP A 14 -17.43 13.79 8.72
N GLY A 15 -16.75 14.22 7.65
CA GLY A 15 -16.00 15.47 7.60
C GLY A 15 -14.55 15.37 8.11
N LEU A 16 -14.08 14.18 8.53
CA LEU A 16 -12.68 13.96 8.93
C LEU A 16 -12.09 12.65 8.36
N HIS A 17 -12.75 11.52 8.56
CA HIS A 17 -12.29 10.23 8.08
C HIS A 17 -12.52 10.09 6.58
N LEU A 18 -11.60 9.41 5.88
CA LEU A 18 -11.74 9.17 4.45
C LEU A 18 -12.96 8.30 4.14
N SER A 19 -13.74 8.73 3.16
CA SER A 19 -14.73 7.87 2.50
C SER A 19 -14.05 6.79 1.66
N PRO A 20 -14.78 5.76 1.20
CA PRO A 20 -14.24 4.82 0.22
C PRO A 20 -13.63 5.53 -0.99
N LYS A 21 -14.28 6.60 -1.47
CA LYS A 21 -13.76 7.46 -2.55
C LYS A 21 -12.48 8.19 -2.15
N GLY A 22 -12.43 8.74 -0.93
CA GLY A 22 -11.24 9.37 -0.34
C GLY A 22 -10.06 8.43 -0.27
N ASN A 23 -10.31 7.21 0.20
CA ASN A 23 -9.31 6.17 0.36
C ASN A 23 -8.72 5.75 -1.00
N SER A 24 -9.57 5.43 -1.98
CA SER A 24 -9.09 5.05 -3.33
C SER A 24 -8.30 6.17 -3.99
N PHE A 25 -8.75 7.42 -3.85
CA PHE A 25 -8.03 8.58 -4.38
C PHE A 25 -6.63 8.71 -3.74
N LEU A 26 -6.55 8.68 -2.41
CA LEU A 26 -5.28 8.77 -1.70
C LEU A 26 -4.34 7.61 -2.08
N ALA A 27 -4.86 6.38 -2.12
CA ALA A 27 -4.09 5.20 -2.48
C ALA A 27 -3.48 5.32 -3.88
N ALA A 28 -4.23 5.78 -4.88
CA ALA A 28 -3.74 5.96 -6.25
C ALA A 28 -2.59 6.98 -6.32
N GLN A 29 -2.69 8.09 -5.58
CA GLN A 29 -1.63 9.09 -5.53
C GLN A 29 -0.38 8.57 -4.81
N LEU A 30 -0.56 7.87 -3.69
CA LEU A 30 0.54 7.32 -2.90
C LEU A 30 1.28 6.19 -3.63
N TRP A 31 0.55 5.29 -4.30
CA TRP A 31 1.13 4.12 -4.96
C TRP A 31 2.19 4.53 -5.98
N SER A 32 1.91 5.53 -6.83
CA SER A 32 2.87 6.03 -7.82
C SER A 32 4.20 6.50 -7.20
N ARG A 33 4.15 7.05 -5.99
CA ARG A 33 5.33 7.55 -5.26
C ARG A 33 6.08 6.40 -4.60
N LEU A 34 5.35 5.46 -4.01
CA LEU A 34 5.90 4.27 -3.38
C LEU A 34 6.58 3.38 -4.42
N GLU A 35 5.91 3.09 -5.53
CA GLU A 35 6.44 2.28 -6.62
C GLU A 35 7.76 2.86 -7.16
N LYS A 36 7.82 4.17 -7.41
CA LYS A 36 9.06 4.82 -7.86
C LYS A 36 10.21 4.70 -6.86
N LYS A 37 9.93 4.65 -5.55
CA LYS A 37 10.95 4.58 -4.50
C LYS A 37 11.34 3.15 -4.13
N LEU A 38 10.40 2.23 -4.20
CA LEU A 38 10.54 0.89 -3.64
C LEU A 38 10.77 -0.18 -4.71
N SER A 39 10.43 0.06 -5.98
CA SER A 39 10.60 -0.93 -7.06
C SER A 39 12.05 -1.39 -7.28
N ALA A 40 13.03 -0.55 -6.93
CA ALA A 40 14.44 -0.90 -7.04
C ALA A 40 14.98 -1.69 -5.84
N LEU A 41 14.21 -1.80 -4.74
CA LEU A 41 14.65 -2.52 -3.56
C LEU A 41 14.36 -4.01 -3.74
N PRO A 42 15.33 -4.90 -3.45
CA PRO A 42 15.05 -6.32 -3.44
C PRO A 42 14.10 -6.67 -2.31
N PHE A 43 13.27 -7.68 -2.53
CA PHE A 43 12.53 -8.31 -1.43
C PHE A 43 13.53 -9.04 -0.54
N LEU A 44 13.53 -8.71 0.77
CA LEU A 44 14.39 -9.36 1.76
C LEU A 44 13.93 -10.79 2.06
N LEU A 45 12.62 -11.01 2.03
CA LEU A 45 11.96 -12.28 2.29
C LEU A 45 10.94 -12.55 1.17
N PRO A 46 10.55 -13.81 0.96
CA PRO A 46 9.50 -14.17 0.03
C PRO A 46 8.19 -13.42 0.30
N TYR A 47 7.35 -13.31 -0.74
CA TYR A 47 6.00 -12.84 -0.55
C TYR A 47 5.25 -13.80 0.37
N TRP A 48 4.56 -13.27 1.39
CA TRP A 48 3.99 -14.09 2.47
C TRP A 48 3.03 -15.19 2.00
N ARG A 49 2.38 -15.02 0.85
CA ARG A 49 1.47 -16.03 0.27
C ARG A 49 2.21 -17.25 -0.27
N ASP A 50 3.48 -17.07 -0.60
CA ASP A 50 4.32 -18.11 -1.17
C ASP A 50 5.06 -18.91 -0.08
N VAL A 51 4.92 -18.51 1.19
CA VAL A 51 5.45 -19.24 2.34
C VAL A 51 4.51 -20.41 2.68
N ASP A 52 5.05 -21.62 2.69
CA ASP A 52 4.33 -22.82 3.08
C ASP A 52 3.96 -22.74 4.57
N HIS A 53 2.67 -22.68 4.87
CA HIS A 53 2.18 -22.61 6.24
C HIS A 53 2.42 -23.90 7.05
N THR A 54 2.71 -25.02 6.38
CA THR A 54 3.03 -26.29 7.05
C THR A 54 4.52 -26.41 7.40
N HIS A 55 5.39 -25.80 6.61
CA HIS A 55 6.84 -25.76 6.82
C HIS A 55 7.40 -24.35 6.52
N PRO A 56 7.08 -23.35 7.36
CA PRO A 56 7.38 -21.96 7.06
C PRO A 56 8.87 -21.68 7.03
N GLU A 57 9.68 -22.30 7.89
CA GLU A 57 11.13 -22.08 7.92
C GLU A 57 11.81 -22.51 6.62
N ALA A 58 11.32 -23.58 5.98
CA ALA A 58 11.88 -24.12 4.75
C ALA A 58 11.58 -23.27 3.50
N THR A 59 10.52 -22.45 3.55
CA THR A 59 10.12 -21.59 2.42
C THR A 59 10.37 -20.11 2.68
N LEU A 60 10.57 -19.71 3.93
CA LEU A 60 10.86 -18.34 4.35
C LEU A 60 12.36 -18.00 4.23
N LEU A 61 13.25 -18.96 4.51
CA LEU A 61 14.69 -18.74 4.56
C LEU A 61 15.37 -19.24 3.28
N PRO A 62 16.12 -18.40 2.55
CA PRO A 62 16.95 -18.86 1.43
C PRO A 62 18.10 -19.75 1.93
N ASP A 63 18.49 -20.76 1.14
CA ASP A 63 19.60 -21.71 1.42
C ASP A 63 20.92 -21.04 1.85
N ALA A 64 21.14 -19.77 1.49
CA ALA A 64 22.32 -18.99 1.86
C ALA A 64 22.40 -18.60 3.36
N LEU A 65 21.39 -18.95 4.17
CA LEU A 65 21.32 -18.69 5.62
C LEU A 65 21.25 -19.96 6.48
N GLN A 66 21.42 -21.15 5.88
CA GLN A 66 21.59 -22.43 6.59
C GLN A 66 23.05 -22.88 6.56
#